data_AF-A0A661K3M2-F1
#
_entry.id   AF-A0A661K3M2-F1
#
_cell.length_a   1.000
_cell.length_b   1.000
_cell.length_c   1.000
_cell.angle_alpha   90.00
_cell.angle_beta   90.00
_cell.angle_gamma   90.00
#
_symmetry.space_group_name_H-M   'P 1'
#
loop_
_entity.id
_entity.type
_entity.pdbx_description
1 polymer ?
#
loop_
_entity_poly.entity_id
_entity_poly.type
_entity_poly.pdbx_seq_one_letter_code
_entity_poly.pdbx_strand_id
1 'polypeptide(L)' 'MFVDEAKIWVKAGDGGRGCVSFRREKYVPRGGPDGGDGGDGGDVVIVADPSKHTLLDYAY' A
#
# COMPACT_ATOMS: atom_id res chain seq x y z
N MET A 1 -15.57 -5.93 -35.95
CA MET A 1 -14.56 -5.47 -34.98
C MET A 1 -14.81 -6.25 -33.69
N PHE A 2 -13.81 -6.97 -33.19
CA PHE A 2 -13.90 -7.70 -31.91
C PHE A 2 -13.15 -6.88 -30.85
N VAL A 3 -13.74 -6.72 -29.67
CA VAL A 3 -13.17 -5.98 -28.55
C VAL A 3 -13.26 -6.88 -27.33
N ASP A 4 -12.16 -7.02 -26.62
CA ASP A 4 -12.07 -7.77 -25.37
C ASP A 4 -12.21 -6.79 -24.19
N GLU A 5 -12.95 -7.18 -23.15
CA GLU A 5 -13.23 -6.36 -21.96
C GLU A 5 -13.18 -7.23 -20.70
N ALA A 6 -12.51 -6.73 -19.66
CA ALA A 6 -12.50 -7.34 -18.33
C ALA A 6 -12.74 -6.27 -17.26
N LYS A 7 -13.43 -6.65 -16.18
CA LYS A 7 -13.64 -5.82 -14.99
C LYS A 7 -12.89 -6.43 -13.82
N ILE A 8 -11.95 -5.66 -13.28
CA ILE A 8 -11.15 -6.07 -12.11
C ILE A 8 -11.43 -5.14 -10.94
N TRP A 9 -11.39 -5.69 -9.74
CA TRP A 9 -11.34 -4.92 -8.52
C TRP A 9 -9.91 -4.89 -7.99
N VAL A 10 -9.38 -3.69 -7.80
CA VAL A 10 -8.02 -3.49 -7.30
C VAL A 10 -8.05 -2.69 -6.01
N LYS A 11 -7.19 -3.07 -5.07
CA LYS A 11 -6.97 -2.34 -3.83
C LYS A 11 -5.46 -2.25 -3.56
N ALA A 12 -5.00 -1.02 -3.39
CA ALA A 12 -3.67 -0.69 -2.92
C ALA A 12 -3.46 -1.11 -1.45
N GLY A 13 -2.22 -1.02 -0.98
CA GLY A 13 -1.88 -1.26 0.42
C GLY A 13 -2.43 -0.15 1.32
N ASP A 14 -2.86 -0.52 2.53
CA ASP A 14 -3.47 0.42 3.49
C ASP A 14 -2.46 1.36 4.16
N GLY A 15 -1.17 1.04 4.09
CA GLY A 15 -0.12 1.72 4.85
C GLY A 15 -0.04 1.27 6.31
N GLY A 16 1.06 1.62 6.96
CA GLY A 16 1.31 1.35 8.36
C GLY A 16 0.67 2.39 9.27
N ARG A 17 0.28 2.00 10.48
CA ARG A 17 -0.11 2.96 11.51
C ARG A 17 1.15 3.50 12.19
N GLY A 18 1.20 4.82 12.38
CA GLY A 18 2.20 5.43 13.26
C GLY A 18 2.03 4.97 14.71
N CYS A 19 3.04 5.25 15.53
CA CYS A 19 3.06 4.87 16.93
C CYS A 19 2.85 6.10 17.82
N VAL A 20 2.08 5.93 18.90
CA VAL A 20 2.04 6.91 19.99
C VAL A 20 2.96 6.40 21.09
N SER A 21 4.10 7.06 21.28
CA SER A 21 5.09 6.73 22.30
C SER A 21 5.68 7.99 22.93
N PHE A 22 6.14 7.84 24.17
CA PHE A 22 6.89 8.84 24.91
C PHE A 22 8.17 8.23 25.44
N ARG A 23 9.25 9.00 25.33
CA ARG A 23 10.57 8.59 25.80
C ARG A 23 10.58 8.41 27.31
N ARG A 24 11.17 7.32 27.80
CA ARG A 24 11.30 7.04 29.24
C ARG A 24 12.76 6.81 29.61
N GLU A 25 13.34 7.75 30.35
CA GLU A 25 14.71 7.67 30.85
C GLU A 25 14.73 7.82 32.38
N LYS A 26 15.66 7.14 33.05
CA LYS A 26 15.70 6.96 34.51
C LYS A 26 15.66 8.26 35.32
N TYR A 27 16.09 9.39 34.74
CA TYR A 27 16.15 10.71 35.39
C TYR A 27 15.37 11.79 34.64
N VAL A 28 14.51 11.41 33.70
CA VAL A 28 13.67 12.34 32.92
C VAL A 28 12.21 12.04 33.23
N PRO A 29 11.57 12.78 34.16
CA PRO A 29 10.20 12.50 34.61
C PRO A 29 9.15 12.60 33.49
N ARG A 30 9.42 13.40 32.46
CA ARG A 30 8.54 13.60 31.30
C ARG A 30 9.39 13.68 30.04
N GLY A 31 9.71 12.52 29.46
CA GLY A 31 10.34 12.50 28.14
C GLY A 31 9.34 12.96 27.07
N GLY A 32 9.87 13.62 26.04
CA GLY A 32 9.08 14.07 24.90
C GLY A 32 8.49 12.90 24.09
N PRO A 33 7.50 13.17 23.22
CA PRO A 33 6.98 12.18 22.30
C PRO A 33 8.10 11.66 21.39
N ASP A 34 8.13 10.35 21.17
CA ASP A 34 9.13 9.65 20.36
C ASP A 34 8.51 8.56 19.46
N GLY A 35 7.20 8.63 19.27
CA GLY A 35 6.49 7.79 18.32
C GLY A 35 6.90 8.09 16.88
N GLY A 36 7.11 7.03 16.10
CA GLY A 36 7.43 7.13 14.67
C GLY A 36 6.18 7.15 13.79
N ASP A 37 6.36 7.60 12.56
CA ASP A 37 5.32 7.62 11.54
C ASP A 37 4.98 6.21 11.03
N GLY A 38 3.78 6.10 10.46
CA GLY A 38 3.39 4.91 9.70
C GLY A 38 4.09 4.87 8.36
N GLY A 39 4.34 3.67 7.84
CA GLY A 39 4.87 3.50 6.48
C GLY A 39 3.79 3.71 5.41
N ASP A 40 4.21 4.00 4.20
CA ASP A 40 3.30 4.14 3.06
C ASP A 40 2.63 2.80 2.69
N GLY A 41 1.43 2.91 2.14
CA GLY A 41 0.76 1.80 1.47
C GLY A 41 1.39 1.51 0.12
N GLY A 42 1.30 0.27 -0.36
CA GLY A 42 1.79 -0.10 -1.69
C GLY A 42 0.81 0.30 -2.80
N ASP A 43 1.32 0.50 -4.01
CA ASP A 43 0.52 0.86 -5.18
C ASP A 43 0.01 -0.35 -5.96
N VAL A 44 -1.06 -0.15 -6.74
CA VAL A 44 -1.45 -1.07 -7.81
C VAL A 44 -1.14 -0.40 -9.15
N VAL A 45 -0.29 -1.03 -9.94
CA VAL A 45 0.16 -0.50 -11.23
C VAL A 45 -0.21 -1.48 -12.34
N ILE A 46 -0.81 -0.97 -13.42
CA ILE A 46 -1.05 -1.71 -14.65
C ILE A 46 0.10 -1.41 -15.60
N VAL A 47 0.82 -2.45 -16.02
CA VAL A 47 1.95 -2.34 -16.95
C VAL A 47 1.60 -3.05 -18.24
N ALA A 48 1.73 -2.34 -19.35
CA ALA A 48 1.53 -2.93 -20.67
C ALA A 48 2.68 -3.89 -21.00
N ASP A 49 2.32 -5.09 -21.45
CA ASP A 49 3.27 -6.11 -21.89
C ASP A 49 2.97 -6.48 -23.36
N PRO A 50 3.92 -6.28 -24.30
CA PRO A 50 3.73 -6.62 -25.72
C PRO A 50 3.44 -8.10 -25.99
N SER A 51 3.77 -9.00 -25.05
CA SER A 51 3.52 -10.44 -25.17
C SER A 51 2.09 -10.83 -24.79
N LYS A 52 1.31 -9.93 -24.20
CA LYS A 52 -0.09 -10.16 -23.82
C LYS A 52 -1.03 -9.68 -24.92
N HIS A 53 -1.87 -10.59 -25.40
CA HIS A 53 -2.76 -10.33 -26.54
C HIS A 53 -4.25 -10.32 -26.19
N THR A 54 -4.61 -10.74 -24.98
CA THR A 54 -6.00 -10.83 -24.50
C THR A 54 -6.10 -10.41 -23.04
N LEU A 55 -7.32 -10.12 -22.58
CA LEU A 55 -7.67 -9.87 -21.18
C LEU A 55 -8.18 -11.13 -20.47
N LEU A 56 -8.05 -12.32 -21.09
CA LEU A 56 -8.51 -13.60 -20.52
C LEU A 56 -7.95 -13.86 -19.12
N ASP A 57 -6.73 -13.40 -18.84
CA ASP A 57 -6.08 -13.53 -17.53
C ASP A 57 -6.86 -12.80 -16.41
N TYR A 58 -7.72 -11.83 -16.76
CA TYR A 58 -8.49 -10.99 -15.83
C TYR A 58 -9.97 -11.38 -15.73
N ALA A 59 -10.38 -12.50 -16.36
CA ALA A 59 -11.76 -12.95 -16.40
C ALA A 59 -12.11 -14.06 -15.38
N TYR A 60 -11.16 -14.46 -14.53
CA TYR A 60 -11.30 -15.52 -13.52
C TYR A 60 -11.46 -14.98 -12.09
#